data_AF-A0A4Y2S4E0-F1
#
_entry.id   AF-A0A4Y2S4E0-F1
#
_cell.length_a   1.000
_cell.length_b   1.000
_cell.length_c   1.000
_cell.angle_alpha   90.00
_cell.angle_beta   90.00
_cell.angle_gamma   90.00
#
_symmetry.space_group_name_H-M   'P 1'
#
loop_
_entity.id
_entity.type
_entity.pdbx_description
1 polymer ?
#
loop_
_entity_poly.entity_id
_entity_poly.type
_entity_poly.pdbx_seq_one_letter_code
_entity_poly.pdbx_strand_id
1 'polypeptide(L)' 'MNILDKLKSLSVSYRIHLKWIPSHANIQGNEIADALAKASADDASVPSAPLNYLDLLSRAKTWNRTIWLIPPMHHWYQGS' A
#
# COMPACT_ATOMS: atom_id res chain seq x y z
N MET A 1 18.77 -2.57 -3.94
CA MET A 1 18.05 -2.67 -2.66
C MET A 1 16.68 -2.05 -2.86
N ASN A 2 15.62 -2.85 -2.81
CA ASN A 2 14.27 -2.37 -3.07
C ASN A 2 13.66 -1.72 -1.80
N ILE A 3 12.51 -1.06 -1.93
CA ILE A 3 11.82 -0.42 -0.80
C ILE A 3 11.46 -1.43 0.31
N LEU A 4 11.12 -2.66 -0.08
CA LEU A 4 10.75 -3.74 0.83
C LEU A 4 11.94 -4.21 1.67
N ASP A 5 13.15 -4.30 1.10
CA ASP A 5 14.38 -4.67 1.81
C ASP A 5 14.72 -3.61 2.88
N LYS A 6 14.52 -2.33 2.55
CA LYS A 6 14.71 -1.23 3.49
C LYS A 6 13.69 -1.29 4.64
N LEU A 7 12.41 -1.48 4.34
CA LEU A 7 11.36 -1.59 5.34
C LEU A 7 11.57 -2.79 6.28
N LYS A 8 12.01 -3.93 5.73
CA LYS A 8 12.37 -5.12 6.53
C LYS A 8 13.55 -4.83 7.46
N SER A 9 14.61 -4.20 6.96
CA SER A 9 15.77 -3.83 7.76
C SER A 9 15.38 -2.91 8.93
N LEU A 10 14.60 -1.86 8.64
CA LEU A 10 14.11 -0.92 9.66
C LEU A 10 13.21 -1.61 10.68
N SER A 11 12.33 -2.51 10.24
CA SER A 11 11.46 -3.28 11.15
C SER A 11 12.27 -4.09 12.15
N VAL A 12 13.36 -4.75 11.71
CA VAL A 12 14.26 -5.51 12.59
C VAL A 12 15.03 -4.59 13.53
N SER A 13 15.64 -3.53 13.01
CA SER A 13 16.48 -2.60 13.80
C SER A 13 15.70 -1.88 14.89
N TYR A 14 14.48 -1.42 14.58
CA TYR A 14 13.65 -0.63 15.49
C TYR A 14 12.58 -1.45 16.20
N ARG A 15 12.55 -2.78 16.01
CA ARG A 15 11.52 -3.69 16.57
C ARG A 15 10.09 -3.24 16.23
N ILE A 16 9.90 -2.75 15.01
CA ILE A 16 8.61 -2.25 14.52
C ILE A 16 7.83 -3.43 13.94
N HIS A 17 6.59 -3.63 14.40
CA HIS A 17 5.67 -4.62 13.86
C HIS A 17 4.77 -3.98 12.80
N LEU A 18 4.96 -4.37 11.53
CA LEU A 18 4.12 -3.91 10.42
C LEU A 18 2.83 -4.75 10.37
N LYS A 19 1.68 -4.08 10.41
CA LYS A 19 0.35 -4.71 10.27
C LYS A 19 -0.39 -4.10 9.10
N TRP A 20 -1.03 -4.94 8.30
CA TRP A 20 -1.99 -4.50 7.30
C TRP A 20 -3.30 -4.14 7.97
N ILE A 21 -3.86 -3.01 7.57
CA ILE A 21 -5.14 -2.51 8.06
C ILE A 21 -6.02 -2.22 6.83
N PRO A 22 -7.31 -2.60 6.85
CA PRO A 22 -8.25 -2.25 5.79
C PRO A 22 -8.37 -0.72 5.61
N SER A 23 -8.54 -0.29 4.36
CA SER A 23 -8.78 1.14 4.08
C SER A 23 -10.13 1.58 4.66
N HIS A 24 -10.20 2.83 5.13
CA HIS A 24 -11.42 3.49 5.64
C HIS A 24 -12.12 2.82 6.83
N ALA A 25 -11.35 2.18 7.74
CA ALA A 25 -11.88 1.66 9.00
C ALA A 25 -12.14 2.73 10.09
N ASN A 26 -12.29 4.01 9.70
CA ASN A 26 -12.46 5.16 10.60
C ASN A 26 -11.33 5.29 11.66
N ILE A 27 -10.12 4.83 11.33
CA ILE A 27 -8.94 4.94 12.18
C ILE A 27 -8.31 6.31 11.94
N GLN A 28 -8.45 7.20 12.92
CA GLN A 28 -8.02 8.59 12.84
C GLN A 28 -6.56 8.75 12.37
N GLY A 29 -5.63 7.93 12.86
CA GLY A 29 -4.23 8.00 12.44
C GLY A 29 -4.01 7.71 10.95
N ASN A 30 -4.81 6.80 10.37
CA ASN A 30 -4.74 6.49 8.94
C ASN A 30 -5.34 7.60 8.09
N GLU A 31 -6.43 8.22 8.53
CA GLU A 31 -7.07 9.35 7.83
C GLU A 31 -6.15 10.58 7.78
N ILE A 32 -5.45 10.87 8.88
CA ILE A 32 -4.45 11.96 8.92
C ILE A 32 -3.29 11.65 7.97
N ALA A 33 -2.77 10.43 7.97
CA ALA A 33 -1.68 10.04 7.08
C ALA A 33 -2.08 10.15 5.60
N ASP A 34 -3.30 9.72 5.25
CA ASP A 34 -3.85 9.84 3.90
C ASP A 34 -4.03 11.30 3.48
N ALA A 35 -4.57 12.16 4.35
CA ALA A 35 -4.72 13.59 4.09
C ALA A 35 -3.36 14.28 3.86
N LEU A 36 -2.35 13.95 4.67
CA LEU A 36 -0.99 14.48 4.52
C LEU A 36 -0.34 14.01 3.21
N ALA A 37 -0.52 12.75 2.84
CA ALA A 37 0.00 12.21 1.59
C ALA A 37 -0.62 12.91 0.37
N LYS A 38 -1.93 13.17 0.40
CA LYS A 38 -2.64 13.92 -0.65
C LYS A 38 -2.12 15.35 -0.79
N ALA A 39 -2.04 16.08 0.32
CA ALA A 39 -1.53 17.45 0.32
C ALA A 39 -0.09 17.53 -0.22
N SER A 40 0.77 16.56 0.11
CA SER A 40 2.14 16.49 -0.42
C SER A 40 2.21 16.14 -1.90
N ALA A 41 1.24 15.39 -2.45
CA ALA A 41 1.20 15.06 -3.87
C ALA A 41 0.75 16.27 -4.71
N ASP A 42 -0.18 17.06 -4.18
CA ASP A 42 -0.69 18.27 -4.84
C ASP A 42 0.37 19.38 -4.95
N ASP A 43 1.25 19.50 -3.93
CA ASP A 43 2.33 20.49 -3.88
C ASP A 43 3.54 20.10 -4.74
N ALA A 44 3.73 18.80 -4.99
CA ALA A 44 4.82 18.26 -5.80
C ALA A 44 4.55 18.28 -7.31
N SER A 45 3.69 19.19 -7.80
CA SER A 45 3.34 19.39 -9.21
C SER A 45 4.54 19.84 -10.06
N VAL A 46 5.49 18.93 -10.26
CA VAL A 46 6.39 18.89 -11.40
C VAL A 46 5.57 18.25 -12.52
N PRO A 47 5.51 18.85 -13.73
CA PRO A 47 4.84 18.24 -14.87
C PRO A 47 5.68 17.07 -15.38
N SER A 48 5.66 15.95 -14.66
CA SER A 48 6.01 14.66 -15.24
C SER A 48 4.89 14.32 -16.22
N ALA A 49 5.27 14.05 -17.48
CA ALA A 49 4.36 13.71 -18.56
C ALA A 49 3.21 12.81 -18.07
N PRO A 50 1.94 13.14 -18.38
CA PRO A 50 0.80 12.49 -17.77
C PRO A 50 0.70 11.06 -18.34
N LEU A 51 1.21 10.08 -17.59
CA LEU A 51 0.54 8.79 -17.61
C LEU A 51 -0.86 9.05 -17.08
N ASN A 52 -1.85 8.91 -17.94
CA ASN A 52 -3.21 9.31 -17.66
C ASN A 52 -3.66 8.56 -16.40
N TYR A 53 -4.45 9.19 -15.52
CA TYR A 53 -4.95 8.57 -14.29
C TYR A 53 -5.56 7.17 -14.55
N LEU A 54 -6.20 7.02 -15.73
CA LEU A 54 -6.76 5.77 -16.23
C LEU A 54 -5.71 4.66 -16.45
N ASP A 55 -4.52 5.00 -16.93
CA ASP A 55 -3.44 4.04 -17.17
C ASP A 55 -2.92 3.48 -15.85
N LEU A 56 -2.72 4.35 -14.85
CA LEU A 56 -2.32 3.96 -13.50
C LEU A 56 -3.39 3.08 -12.83
N LEU A 57 -4.67 3.45 -12.95
CA LEU A 57 -5.79 2.67 -12.43
C LEU A 57 -5.88 1.29 -13.11
N SER A 58 -5.67 1.22 -14.42
CA SER A 58 -5.71 -0.04 -15.18
C SER A 58 -4.59 -1.00 -14.73
N ARG A 59 -3.40 -0.46 -14.48
CA ARG A 59 -2.24 -1.23 -14.03
C ARG A 59 -2.44 -1.74 -12.60
N ALA A 60 -2.96 -0.90 -11.71
CA ALA A 60 -3.29 -1.28 -10.33
C ALA A 60 -4.38 -2.38 -10.29
N LYS A 61 -5.43 -2.26 -11.13
CA LYS A 61 -6.47 -3.30 -11.25
C LYS A 61 -5.90 -4.63 -11.74
N THR A 62 -5.05 -4.59 -12.76
CA THR A 62 -4.39 -5.80 -13.29
C THR A 62 -3.54 -6.45 -12.21
N TRP A 63 -2.76 -5.68 -11.47
CA TRP A 63 -1.91 -6.20 -10.40
C TRP A 63 -2.70 -6.79 -9.24
N ASN A 64 -3.76 -6.11 -8.79
CA ASN A 64 -4.67 -6.63 -7.77
C ASN A 64 -5.29 -7.96 -8.20
N ARG A 65 -5.76 -8.05 -9.46
CA ARG A 65 -6.33 -9.31 -10.00
C ARG A 65 -5.31 -10.45 -9.98
N THR A 66 -4.04 -10.17 -10.27
CA THR A 66 -2.96 -11.17 -10.15
C THR A 66 -2.74 -11.61 -8.71
N ILE A 67 -2.77 -10.68 -7.76
CA ILE A 67 -2.61 -10.98 -6.32
C ILE A 67 -3.79 -11.81 -5.80
N TRP A 68 -5.03 -11.50 -6.21
CA TRP A 68 -6.24 -12.24 -5.82
C TRP A 68 -6.29 -13.67 -6.34
N LEU A 69 -5.56 -14.00 -7.41
CA LEU A 69 -5.46 -15.36 -7.95
C LEU A 69 -4.51 -16.26 -7.13
N ILE A 70 -3.74 -15.69 -6.21
CA ILE A 70 -2.87 -16.44 -5.31
C ILE A 70 -3.73 -16.82 -4.09
N PRO A 71 -4.09 -18.11 -3.91
CA PRO A 71 -4.80 -18.51 -2.71
C PRO A 71 -3.97 -18.17 -1.47
N PRO A 72 -4.58 -17.61 -0.42
CA PRO A 72 -3.85 -17.29 0.80
C PRO A 72 -3.26 -18.58 1.38
N MET A 73 -1.93 -18.67 1.42
CA MET A 73 -1.21 -19.77 2.09
C MET A 73 -1.24 -19.61 3.60
N HIS A 74 -2.44 -19.50 4.18
CA HIS A 74 -2.62 -19.40 5.62
C HIS A 74 -3.45 -20.57 6.10
N HIS A 75 -2.80 -21.41 6.91
CA HIS A 75 -3.36 -22.55 7.65
C HIS A 75 -4.50 -22.16 8.63
N TRP A 76 -4.88 -20.89 8.68
CA TRP A 76 -5.95 -20.35 9.54
C TRP A 76 -7.36 -20.53 8.94
N TYR A 77 -7.45 -20.92 7.66
CA TYR A 77 -8.71 -21.18 6.96
C TYR A 77 -9.14 -22.66 6.95
N GLN A 78 -8.40 -23.56 7.63
CA GLN A 78 -8.96 -24.88 7.94
C GLN A 78 -9.94 -24.70 9.09
N GLY A 79 -11.23 -24.77 8.75
CA GLY A 79 -12.35 -24.57 9.65
C GLY A 79 -12.33 -25.49 10.86
N SER A 80 -13.00 -25.02 11.91
CA SER A 80 -13.57 -25.86 12.97
C SER A 80 -14.57 -26.86 12.40
#